data_AF-A0A6S8FD11-F1
#
_entry.id   AF-A0A6S8FD11-F1
#
_cell.length_a   1.000
_cell.length_b   1.000
_cell.length_c   1.000
_cell.angle_alpha   90.00
_cell.angle_beta   90.00
_cell.angle_gamma   90.00
#
_symmetry.space_group_name_H-M   'P 1'
#
loop_
_entity.id
_entity.type
_entity.pdbx_description
1 polymer ?
#
loop_
_entity_poly.entity_id
_entity_poly.type
_entity_poly.pdbx_seq_one_letter_code
_entity_poly.pdbx_strand_id
1 'polypeptide(L)'
;VLLVGTFFAEIQASTAQNTVRKAVNTIDRILRDLTKGLASSQIVSNSKEGLVYFPIDNKVRLGIHVLREAIHDAVRIDEMILDKVSIKWMLLLDEVLSQTKTVSHISLSTVKNMANTIGITTASELDSALQLFHERGMIVHLTATEVLKNVIVINIQWLIDALGKVIRDGKVHTFDENEFDNVGLKQDLEILYEEAIASRDFLEYVWKDDHKEIDFFIELMKRTMLLSEYKWIASSGEKYYIIPSLLSRRYEDDVKTLTEQRRLLRCVFDFTSSFLPSGVFQRVLCLLITYDTNNRCKKEEAGFGSNDVKRKRPVLYENFGLIELEEDFTIQLLEDKESQKLTLFVEDSDHAAKSVPMIQTMIRKLNYDVMNASLTWNVFVENPVTGDLVR
;
A
#
# COMPACT_ATOMS: atom_id res chain seq x y z
N VAL A 1 11.96 -10.93 -3.62
CA VAL A 1 13.18 -11.73 -3.35
C VAL A 1 13.38 -11.82 -1.85
N LEU A 2 13.34 -13.01 -1.27
CA LEU A 2 13.60 -13.26 0.14
C LEU A 2 15.06 -13.67 0.32
N LEU A 3 15.79 -12.88 1.11
CA LEU A 3 17.17 -13.17 1.50
C LEU A 3 17.17 -13.57 2.98
N VAL A 4 17.49 -14.83 3.27
CA VAL A 4 17.56 -15.32 4.65
C VAL A 4 19.02 -15.35 5.09
N GLY A 5 19.37 -14.46 6.01
CA GLY A 5 20.62 -14.54 6.78
C GLY A 5 20.35 -15.17 8.14
N THR A 6 21.26 -15.99 8.65
CA THR A 6 21.18 -16.55 10.01
C THR A 6 22.29 -16.01 10.89
N PHE A 7 22.09 -15.97 12.21
CA PHE A 7 23.15 -15.66 13.19
C PHE A 7 24.16 -16.81 13.32
N PHE A 8 25.06 -16.96 12.35
CA PHE A 8 26.05 -18.06 12.33
C PHE A 8 26.98 -18.05 13.55
N ALA A 9 27.21 -16.88 14.14
CA ALA A 9 27.95 -16.72 15.39
C ALA A 9 27.35 -17.54 16.55
N GLU A 10 26.03 -17.59 16.64
CA GLU A 10 25.33 -18.34 17.70
C GLU A 10 25.39 -19.85 17.44
N ILE A 11 25.38 -20.25 16.17
CA ILE A 11 25.56 -21.65 15.74
C ILE A 11 26.99 -22.12 16.07
N GLN A 12 28.00 -21.27 15.88
CA GLN A 12 29.38 -21.59 16.23
C GLN A 12 29.61 -21.65 17.74
N ALA A 13 29.02 -20.73 18.50
CA ALA A 13 29.21 -20.66 19.96
C ALA A 13 28.53 -21.81 20.72
N SER A 14 27.44 -22.36 20.17
CA SER A 14 26.63 -23.40 20.83
C SER A 14 27.06 -24.84 20.51
N THR A 15 28.06 -25.04 19.63
CA THR A 15 28.36 -26.40 19.14
C THR A 15 29.84 -26.67 18.85
N ALA A 16 30.31 -27.87 19.21
CA ALA A 16 31.63 -28.37 18.79
C ALA A 16 31.76 -28.40 17.25
N GLN A 17 32.97 -28.26 16.72
CA GLN A 17 33.23 -28.00 15.29
C GLN A 17 32.58 -29.03 14.32
N ASN A 18 32.50 -30.31 14.70
CA ASN A 18 31.83 -31.38 13.93
C ASN A 18 30.29 -31.32 13.97
N THR A 19 29.72 -30.44 14.77
CA THR A 19 28.27 -30.31 15.00
C THR A 19 27.69 -29.06 14.33
N VAL A 20 28.52 -28.07 14.02
CA VAL A 20 28.11 -26.84 13.30
C VAL A 20 27.50 -27.15 11.94
N ARG A 21 28.10 -28.05 11.15
CA ARG A 21 27.55 -28.44 9.83
C ARG A 21 26.19 -29.14 9.95
N LYS A 22 25.95 -29.91 11.02
CA LYS A 22 24.65 -30.55 11.28
C LYS A 22 23.58 -29.52 11.63
N ALA A 23 23.93 -28.51 12.42
CA ALA A 23 23.03 -27.41 12.75
C ALA A 23 22.65 -26.59 11.52
N VAL A 24 23.63 -26.24 10.68
CA VAL A 24 23.42 -25.57 9.38
C VAL A 24 22.44 -26.35 8.50
N ASN A 25 22.68 -27.66 8.34
CA ASN A 25 21.79 -28.52 7.53
C ASN A 25 20.38 -28.66 8.14
N THR A 26 20.26 -28.60 9.47
CA THR A 26 18.96 -28.65 10.14
C THR A 26 18.16 -27.38 9.89
N ILE A 27 18.80 -26.22 9.98
CA ILE A 27 18.18 -24.93 9.64
C ILE A 27 17.78 -24.92 8.16
N ASP A 28 18.66 -25.39 7.26
CA ASP A 28 18.35 -25.51 5.83
C ASP A 28 17.08 -26.36 5.60
N ARG A 29 16.96 -27.50 6.28
CA ARG A 29 15.77 -28.36 6.21
C ARG A 29 14.51 -27.63 6.69
N ILE A 30 14.58 -26.96 7.84
CA ILE A 30 13.45 -26.19 8.39
C ILE A 30 13.02 -25.08 7.42
N LEU A 31 13.98 -24.32 6.90
CA LEU A 31 13.69 -23.25 5.96
C LEU A 31 13.09 -23.79 4.67
N ARG A 32 13.65 -24.87 4.10
CA ARG A 32 13.05 -25.55 2.94
C ARG A 32 11.61 -25.96 3.21
N ASP A 33 11.34 -26.54 4.38
CA ASP A 33 9.99 -26.94 4.77
C ASP A 33 9.04 -25.74 4.87
N LEU A 34 9.48 -24.64 5.49
CA LEU A 34 8.71 -23.38 5.58
C LEU A 34 8.50 -22.72 4.21
N THR A 35 9.40 -22.93 3.26
CA THR A 35 9.35 -22.28 1.95
C THR A 35 8.79 -23.18 0.84
N LYS A 36 8.29 -24.39 1.15
CA LYS A 36 7.78 -25.37 0.17
C LYS A 36 6.64 -24.84 -0.73
N GLY A 37 5.95 -23.77 -0.33
CA GLY A 37 4.89 -23.13 -1.11
C GLY A 37 5.31 -21.88 -1.89
N LEU A 38 6.55 -21.40 -1.73
CA LEU A 38 7.04 -20.25 -2.47
C LEU A 38 7.62 -20.71 -3.82
N ALA A 39 7.36 -19.94 -4.87
CA ALA A 39 7.97 -20.21 -6.18
C ALA A 39 9.51 -20.09 -6.06
N SER A 40 10.26 -21.03 -6.65
CA SER A 40 11.74 -21.07 -6.59
C SER A 40 12.41 -19.77 -7.05
N SER A 41 11.74 -18.98 -7.89
CA SER A 41 12.18 -17.66 -8.35
C SER A 41 12.19 -16.58 -7.25
N GLN A 42 11.56 -16.83 -6.11
CA GLN A 42 11.45 -15.85 -5.02
C GLN A 42 12.57 -15.95 -3.98
N ILE A 43 13.37 -17.03 -4.01
CA ILE A 43 14.40 -17.33 -3.00
C ILE A 43 15.76 -17.38 -3.68
N VAL A 44 16.68 -16.52 -3.24
CA VAL A 44 18.09 -16.60 -3.67
C VAL A 44 18.80 -17.60 -2.77
N SER A 45 19.19 -18.73 -3.34
CA SER A 45 19.90 -19.78 -2.63
C SER A 45 21.41 -19.58 -2.66
N ASN A 46 22.09 -20.03 -1.62
CA ASN A 46 23.55 -20.20 -1.63
C ASN A 46 23.89 -21.49 -2.37
N SER A 47 23.89 -21.43 -3.70
CA SER A 47 24.17 -22.56 -4.58
C SER A 47 25.56 -23.16 -4.34
N LYS A 48 26.56 -22.34 -3.98
CA LYS A 48 27.94 -22.79 -3.69
C LYS A 48 28.00 -23.74 -2.49
N GLU A 49 27.17 -23.53 -1.48
CA GLU A 49 27.14 -24.37 -0.27
C GLU A 49 25.96 -25.37 -0.23
N GLY A 50 25.08 -25.32 -1.23
CA GLY A 50 23.88 -26.15 -1.32
C GLY A 50 22.78 -25.77 -0.32
N LEU A 51 22.75 -24.52 0.14
CA LEU A 51 21.82 -24.03 1.17
C LEU A 51 20.77 -23.08 0.57
N VAL A 52 19.56 -23.03 1.12
CA VAL A 52 18.52 -22.03 0.74
C VAL A 52 18.72 -20.67 1.42
N TYR A 53 19.81 -20.49 2.15
CA TYR A 53 20.10 -19.30 2.94
C TYR A 53 21.60 -19.03 3.01
N PHE A 54 21.99 -17.84 3.47
CA PHE A 54 23.39 -17.45 3.64
C PHE A 54 23.76 -17.48 5.14
N PRO A 55 24.63 -18.41 5.59
CA PRO A 55 25.13 -18.38 6.95
C PRO A 55 26.09 -17.20 7.12
N ILE A 56 25.74 -16.24 8.00
CA ILE A 56 26.52 -15.02 8.20
C ILE A 56 26.93 -14.89 9.67
N ASP A 57 28.21 -14.69 9.92
CA ASP A 57 28.70 -14.30 11.24
C ASP A 57 29.03 -12.81 11.23
N ASN A 58 28.18 -12.00 11.87
CA ASN A 58 28.37 -10.55 11.95
C ASN A 58 29.57 -10.15 12.84
N LYS A 59 30.00 -10.99 13.79
CA LYS A 59 31.12 -10.67 14.70
C LYS A 59 32.46 -10.78 13.99
N VAL A 60 32.64 -11.81 13.17
CA VAL A 60 33.88 -12.04 12.42
C VAL A 60 33.76 -11.78 10.92
N ARG A 61 32.61 -11.25 10.46
CA ARG A 61 32.30 -10.93 9.05
C ARG A 61 32.41 -12.13 8.09
N LEU A 62 32.20 -13.35 8.61
CA LEU A 62 32.21 -14.57 7.80
C LEU A 62 30.92 -14.69 6.98
N GLY A 63 31.01 -15.20 5.75
CA GLY A 63 29.85 -15.39 4.86
C GLY A 63 29.37 -14.12 4.13
N ILE A 64 29.75 -12.92 4.60
CA ILE A 64 29.36 -11.64 3.96
C ILE A 64 29.84 -11.54 2.51
N HIS A 65 31.05 -12.05 2.22
CA HIS A 65 31.58 -12.03 0.85
C HIS A 65 30.77 -12.94 -0.09
N VAL A 66 30.34 -14.11 0.37
CA VAL A 66 29.50 -15.04 -0.40
C VAL A 66 28.15 -14.39 -0.71
N LEU A 67 27.56 -13.73 0.28
CA LEU A 67 26.33 -12.95 0.07
C LEU A 67 26.55 -11.81 -0.96
N ARG A 68 27.65 -11.06 -0.84
CA ARG A 68 27.96 -9.98 -1.79
C ARG A 68 28.15 -10.49 -3.21
N GLU A 69 28.84 -11.61 -3.39
CA GLU A 69 28.98 -12.26 -4.70
C GLU A 69 27.62 -12.71 -5.23
N ALA A 70 26.78 -13.33 -4.40
CA ALA A 70 25.45 -13.75 -4.82
C ALA A 70 24.56 -12.57 -5.25
N ILE A 71 24.64 -11.43 -4.55
CA ILE A 71 23.97 -10.18 -4.95
C ILE A 71 24.51 -9.72 -6.31
N HIS A 72 25.84 -9.70 -6.48
CA HIS A 72 26.46 -9.28 -7.73
C HIS A 72 26.07 -10.19 -8.90
N ASP A 73 26.02 -11.51 -8.69
CA ASP A 73 25.64 -12.47 -9.71
C ASP A 73 24.15 -12.37 -10.04
N ALA A 74 23.28 -12.15 -9.04
CA ALA A 74 21.85 -11.92 -9.25
C ALA A 74 21.61 -10.66 -10.10
N VAL A 75 22.33 -9.58 -9.81
CA VAL A 75 22.27 -8.31 -10.57
C VAL A 75 22.80 -8.50 -11.99
N ARG A 76 23.85 -9.32 -12.21
CA ARG A 76 24.41 -9.57 -13.55
C ARG A 76 23.45 -10.30 -14.50
N ILE A 77 22.57 -11.12 -13.96
CA ILE A 77 21.63 -11.94 -14.74
C ILE A 77 20.33 -11.16 -15.02
N ASP A 78 20.12 -10.04 -14.34
CA ASP A 78 18.93 -9.21 -14.53
C ASP A 78 18.92 -8.59 -15.93
N GLU A 79 18.00 -9.07 -16.77
CA GLU A 79 17.81 -8.57 -18.14
C GLU A 79 17.53 -7.06 -18.16
N MET A 80 16.93 -6.50 -17.11
CA MET A 80 16.67 -5.05 -17.00
C MET A 80 17.96 -4.20 -16.98
N ILE A 81 19.10 -4.79 -16.60
CA ILE A 81 20.41 -4.11 -16.55
C ILE A 81 21.14 -4.22 -17.90
N LEU A 82 20.79 -5.20 -18.74
CA LEU A 82 21.44 -5.46 -20.02
C LEU A 82 20.92 -4.57 -21.17
N ASP A 83 19.84 -3.82 -20.94
CA ASP A 83 19.27 -2.92 -21.93
C ASP A 83 20.22 -1.77 -22.29
N LYS A 84 20.45 -1.59 -23.59
CA LYS A 84 21.23 -0.47 -24.11
C LYS A 84 20.47 0.85 -23.91
N VAL A 85 20.97 1.70 -23.02
CA VAL A 85 20.42 3.03 -22.75
C VAL A 85 21.23 4.11 -23.49
N SER A 86 20.56 5.16 -23.96
CA SER A 86 21.21 6.32 -24.56
C SER A 86 22.12 7.03 -23.57
N ILE A 87 23.33 7.40 -24.01
CA ILE A 87 24.27 8.19 -23.19
C ILE A 87 23.64 9.52 -22.77
N LYS A 88 22.83 10.15 -23.64
CA LYS A 88 22.12 11.39 -23.31
C LYS A 88 21.18 11.22 -22.12
N TRP A 89 20.52 10.07 -22.02
CA TRP A 89 19.60 9.78 -20.93
C TRP A 89 20.39 9.63 -19.62
N MET A 90 21.52 8.92 -19.65
CA MET A 90 22.39 8.81 -18.47
C MET A 90 22.95 10.17 -18.03
N LEU A 91 23.35 11.04 -18.97
CA LEU A 91 23.77 12.40 -18.64
C LEU A 91 22.65 13.23 -18.01
N LEU A 92 21.41 13.10 -18.51
CA LEU A 92 20.25 13.74 -17.91
C LEU A 92 20.00 13.22 -16.49
N LEU A 93 20.09 11.91 -16.29
CA LEU A 93 19.92 11.30 -14.97
C LEU A 93 20.97 11.80 -13.98
N ASP A 94 22.24 11.84 -14.38
CA ASP A 94 23.32 12.34 -13.53
C ASP A 94 23.07 13.81 -13.15
N GLU A 95 22.68 14.66 -14.11
CA GLU A 95 22.35 16.07 -13.86
C GLU A 95 21.17 16.21 -12.89
N VAL A 96 20.11 15.42 -13.08
CA VAL A 96 18.92 15.38 -12.22
C VAL A 96 19.27 14.92 -10.81
N LEU A 97 20.00 13.81 -10.67
CA LEU A 97 20.38 13.24 -9.38
C LEU A 97 21.43 14.10 -8.66
N SER A 98 22.21 14.91 -9.38
CA SER A 98 23.14 15.84 -8.74
C SER A 98 22.43 16.89 -7.87
N GLN A 99 21.14 17.18 -8.16
CA GLN A 99 20.29 18.10 -7.39
C GLN A 99 19.88 17.54 -6.02
N THR A 100 20.00 16.23 -5.78
CA THR A 100 19.65 15.60 -4.49
C THR A 100 20.43 16.16 -3.30
N LYS A 101 21.55 16.85 -3.56
CA LYS A 101 22.35 17.55 -2.54
C LYS A 101 21.64 18.77 -1.95
N THR A 102 20.67 19.34 -2.66
CA THR A 102 20.00 20.60 -2.29
C THR A 102 18.50 20.45 -2.17
N VAL A 103 17.87 19.60 -2.98
CA VAL A 103 16.42 19.43 -3.04
C VAL A 103 16.03 17.96 -3.13
N SER A 104 14.85 17.62 -2.62
CA SER A 104 14.32 16.25 -2.67
C SER A 104 13.50 15.95 -3.93
N HIS A 105 13.00 16.99 -4.58
CA HIS A 105 12.19 16.93 -5.80
C HIS A 105 12.49 18.13 -6.68
N ILE A 106 12.15 18.00 -7.96
CA ILE A 106 12.28 19.06 -8.96
C ILE A 106 11.05 19.09 -9.86
N SER A 107 10.76 20.27 -10.42
CA SER A 107 9.63 20.40 -11.32
C SER A 107 9.92 19.79 -12.69
N LEU A 108 8.89 19.33 -13.39
CA LEU A 108 9.01 18.82 -14.77
C LEU A 108 9.55 19.90 -15.73
N SER A 109 9.24 21.18 -15.51
CA SER A 109 9.77 22.27 -16.34
C SER A 109 11.28 22.46 -16.14
N THR A 110 11.77 22.32 -14.91
CA THR A 110 13.20 22.32 -14.58
C THR A 110 13.92 21.17 -15.31
N VAL A 111 13.36 19.96 -15.28
CA VAL A 111 13.93 18.81 -16.00
C VAL A 111 13.91 18.99 -17.51
N LYS A 112 12.82 19.53 -18.07
CA LYS A 112 12.74 19.86 -19.51
C LYS A 112 13.87 20.81 -19.93
N ASN A 113 14.21 21.79 -19.09
CA ASN A 113 15.30 22.72 -19.39
C ASN A 113 16.67 22.00 -19.39
N MET A 114 16.93 21.12 -18.41
CA MET A 114 18.16 20.31 -18.38
C MET A 114 18.26 19.40 -19.60
N ALA A 115 17.17 18.72 -19.94
CA ALA A 115 17.08 17.82 -21.08
C ALA A 115 17.39 18.54 -22.40
N ASN A 116 16.85 19.74 -22.59
CA ASN A 116 17.14 20.57 -23.76
C ASN A 116 18.63 20.91 -23.88
N THR A 117 19.31 21.25 -22.77
CA THR A 117 20.76 21.53 -22.75
C THR A 117 21.60 20.31 -23.15
N ILE A 118 21.14 19.10 -22.83
CA ILE A 118 21.79 17.82 -23.17
C ILE A 118 21.43 17.35 -24.60
N GLY A 119 20.53 18.07 -25.27
CA GLY A 119 20.10 17.75 -26.64
C GLY A 119 19.02 16.66 -26.71
N ILE A 120 18.19 16.53 -25.67
CA ILE A 120 16.91 15.82 -25.66
C ILE A 120 15.83 16.88 -25.89
N THR A 121 15.41 17.06 -27.14
CA THR A 121 14.56 18.19 -27.57
C THR A 121 13.11 17.82 -27.80
N THR A 122 12.79 16.53 -27.89
CA THR A 122 11.42 16.06 -28.11
C THR A 122 10.78 15.63 -26.80
N ALA A 123 9.49 15.95 -26.62
CA ALA A 123 8.75 15.55 -25.43
C ALA A 123 8.68 14.02 -25.30
N SER A 124 8.50 13.30 -26.41
CA SER A 124 8.42 11.83 -26.41
C SER A 124 9.73 11.17 -25.97
N GLU A 125 10.89 11.70 -26.36
CA GLU A 125 12.18 11.18 -25.90
C GLU A 125 12.37 11.43 -24.40
N LEU A 126 12.02 12.61 -23.92
CA LEU A 126 12.08 12.93 -22.49
C LEU A 126 11.15 12.03 -21.67
N ASP A 127 9.89 11.88 -22.10
CA ASP A 127 8.91 11.04 -21.40
C ASP A 127 9.39 9.58 -21.34
N SER A 128 10.00 9.07 -22.42
CA SER A 128 10.59 7.72 -22.44
C SER A 128 11.77 7.57 -21.49
N ALA A 129 12.64 8.59 -21.40
CA ALA A 129 13.75 8.59 -20.46
C ALA A 129 13.26 8.60 -19.01
N LEU A 130 12.30 9.49 -18.68
CA LEU A 130 11.73 9.58 -17.34
C LEU A 130 10.97 8.31 -16.94
N GLN A 131 10.22 7.71 -17.87
CA GLN A 131 9.56 6.44 -17.65
C GLN A 131 10.58 5.34 -17.33
N LEU A 132 11.67 5.23 -18.10
CA LEU A 132 12.73 4.26 -17.83
C LEU A 132 13.32 4.46 -16.42
N PHE A 133 13.57 5.71 -16.02
CA PHE A 133 14.15 6.00 -14.71
C PHE A 133 13.16 5.68 -13.58
N HIS A 134 11.88 5.93 -13.79
CA HIS A 134 10.81 5.58 -12.86
C HIS A 134 10.67 4.07 -12.69
N GLU A 135 10.61 3.32 -13.79
CA GLU A 135 10.50 1.85 -13.79
C GLU A 135 11.71 1.18 -13.12
N ARG A 136 12.89 1.80 -13.23
CA ARG A 136 14.12 1.35 -12.55
C ARG A 136 14.25 1.84 -11.11
N GLY A 137 13.29 2.60 -10.58
CA GLY A 137 13.31 3.13 -9.22
C GLY A 137 14.44 4.12 -8.95
N MET A 138 14.99 4.77 -9.98
CA MET A 138 16.03 5.79 -9.83
C MET A 138 15.42 7.16 -9.47
N ILE A 139 14.20 7.41 -9.95
CA ILE A 139 13.37 8.56 -9.60
C ILE A 139 11.91 8.10 -9.45
N VAL A 140 11.02 8.96 -8.96
CA VAL A 140 9.58 8.74 -9.05
C VAL A 140 8.96 9.86 -9.88
N HIS A 141 8.39 9.50 -11.03
CA HIS A 141 7.66 10.41 -11.90
C HIS A 141 6.30 9.80 -12.24
N LEU A 142 5.24 10.36 -11.64
CA LEU A 142 3.88 9.84 -11.77
C LEU A 142 3.08 10.74 -12.70
N THR A 143 2.59 10.21 -13.80
CA THR A 143 1.99 11.01 -14.89
C THR A 143 0.47 11.00 -14.90
N ALA A 144 -0.16 10.39 -13.90
CA ALA A 144 -1.62 10.15 -13.86
C ALA A 144 -2.45 11.44 -13.77
N THR A 145 -1.92 12.49 -13.15
CA THR A 145 -2.56 13.81 -13.03
C THR A 145 -1.55 14.92 -13.26
N GLU A 146 -2.01 16.13 -13.57
CA GLU A 146 -1.12 17.27 -13.80
C GLU A 146 -0.35 17.65 -12.53
N VAL A 147 -0.96 17.50 -11.35
CA VAL A 147 -0.31 17.71 -10.05
C VAL A 147 0.87 16.75 -9.89
N LEU A 148 0.63 15.45 -10.10
CA LEU A 148 1.69 14.43 -9.97
C LEU A 148 2.75 14.56 -11.06
N LYS A 149 2.33 14.85 -12.29
CA LYS A 149 3.22 14.93 -13.46
C LYS A 149 4.25 16.04 -13.34
N ASN A 150 3.89 17.13 -12.65
CA ASN A 150 4.74 18.29 -12.51
C ASN A 150 5.83 18.14 -11.44
N VAL A 151 5.74 17.13 -10.57
CA VAL A 151 6.72 16.85 -9.53
C VAL A 151 7.50 15.58 -9.87
N ILE A 152 8.83 15.70 -9.96
CA ILE A 152 9.74 14.58 -10.13
C ILE A 152 10.50 14.41 -8.82
N VAL A 153 10.24 13.31 -8.13
CA VAL A 153 10.93 12.99 -6.87
C VAL A 153 12.25 12.32 -7.19
N ILE A 154 13.33 12.94 -6.73
CA ILE A 154 14.71 12.50 -6.99
C ILE A 154 15.38 11.93 -5.73
N ASN A 155 14.81 12.21 -4.55
CA ASN A 155 15.13 11.56 -3.30
C ASN A 155 13.92 10.74 -2.83
N ILE A 156 13.96 9.43 -3.05
CA ILE A 156 12.86 8.53 -2.67
C ILE A 156 12.67 8.49 -1.15
N GLN A 157 13.75 8.61 -0.35
CA GLN A 157 13.65 8.58 1.10
C GLN A 157 12.78 9.72 1.62
N TRP A 158 12.90 10.92 1.04
CA TRP A 158 12.03 12.05 1.38
C TRP A 158 10.55 11.73 1.17
N LEU A 159 10.19 11.07 0.07
CA LEU A 159 8.82 10.67 -0.18
C LEU A 159 8.32 9.66 0.87
N ILE A 160 9.15 8.67 1.20
CA ILE A 160 8.82 7.67 2.21
C ILE A 160 8.65 8.31 3.59
N ASP A 161 9.55 9.23 3.96
CA ASP A 161 9.48 9.96 5.23
C ASP A 161 8.20 10.80 5.30
N ALA A 162 7.87 11.53 4.23
CA ALA A 162 6.66 12.35 4.17
C ALA A 162 5.38 11.50 4.31
N LEU A 163 5.28 10.39 3.58
CA LEU A 163 4.15 9.47 3.73
C LEU A 163 4.11 8.88 5.15
N GLY A 164 5.28 8.48 5.67
CA GLY A 164 5.44 7.92 7.00
C GLY A 164 5.04 8.87 8.15
N LYS A 165 5.00 10.19 7.93
CA LYS A 165 4.47 11.14 8.92
C LYS A 165 2.96 10.97 9.14
N VAL A 166 2.22 10.49 8.13
CA VAL A 166 0.76 10.32 8.17
C VAL A 166 0.38 8.86 8.39
N ILE A 167 0.93 7.93 7.59
CA ILE A 167 0.63 6.49 7.68
C ILE A 167 1.57 5.77 8.64
N ARG A 168 1.46 6.08 9.93
CA ARG A 168 2.34 5.55 10.98
C ARG A 168 1.61 4.67 12.00
N ASP A 169 2.36 3.77 12.63
CA ASP A 169 1.85 3.02 13.78
C ASP A 169 1.80 3.93 15.01
N GLY A 170 0.57 4.30 15.42
CA GLY A 170 0.33 5.13 16.59
C GLY A 170 0.80 4.52 17.92
N LYS A 171 1.16 3.22 17.96
CA LYS A 171 1.74 2.58 19.16
C LYS A 171 3.24 2.81 19.29
N VAL A 172 3.93 3.07 18.18
CA VAL A 172 5.39 3.23 18.13
C VAL A 172 5.76 4.69 17.90
N HIS A 173 4.96 5.40 17.11
CA HIS A 173 5.21 6.76 16.69
C HIS A 173 4.02 7.64 17.14
N THR A 174 4.15 8.26 18.31
CA THR A 174 3.17 9.22 18.84
C THR A 174 3.53 10.64 18.43
N PHE A 175 2.51 11.50 18.32
CA PHE A 175 2.71 12.94 18.11
C PHE A 175 2.94 13.57 19.49
N ASP A 176 3.70 14.66 19.56
CA ASP A 176 3.72 15.48 20.76
C ASP A 176 2.43 16.30 20.80
N GLU A 177 1.49 15.91 21.67
CA GLU A 177 0.19 16.58 21.80
C GLU A 177 0.32 18.08 22.07
N ASN A 178 1.38 18.52 22.76
CA ASN A 178 1.59 19.94 23.04
C ASN A 178 1.88 20.74 21.77
N GLU A 179 2.58 20.15 20.80
CA GLU A 179 2.84 20.83 19.52
C GLU A 179 1.54 21.09 18.75
N PHE A 180 0.58 20.17 18.82
CA PHE A 180 -0.71 20.29 18.13
C PHE A 180 -1.66 21.23 18.88
N ASP A 181 -1.63 21.22 20.21
CA ASP A 181 -2.42 22.16 21.03
C ASP A 181 -1.98 23.61 20.78
N ASN A 182 -0.67 23.86 20.69
CA ASN A 182 -0.11 25.19 20.42
C ASN A 182 -0.56 25.80 19.08
N VAL A 183 -0.96 24.98 18.11
CA VAL A 183 -1.45 25.42 16.79
C VAL A 183 -2.96 25.22 16.62
N GLY A 184 -3.67 24.83 17.67
CA GLY A 184 -5.12 24.64 17.65
C GLY A 184 -5.61 23.37 16.94
N LEU A 185 -4.72 22.40 16.68
CA LEU A 185 -5.02 21.14 15.98
C LEU A 185 -5.14 19.93 16.93
N LYS A 186 -5.33 20.18 18.23
CA LYS A 186 -5.52 19.12 19.22
C LYS A 186 -6.75 18.25 18.91
N GLN A 187 -7.86 18.87 18.51
CA GLN A 187 -9.07 18.16 18.16
C GLN A 187 -8.89 17.30 16.90
N ASP A 188 -8.19 17.81 15.88
CA ASP A 188 -7.84 17.03 14.68
C ASP A 188 -6.99 15.81 15.01
N LEU A 189 -6.05 15.96 15.94
CA LEU A 189 -5.21 14.87 16.42
C LEU A 189 -6.04 13.78 17.14
N GLU A 190 -7.00 14.18 17.98
CA GLU A 190 -7.93 13.26 18.64
C GLU A 190 -8.80 12.51 17.60
N ILE A 191 -9.37 13.22 16.63
CA ILE A 191 -10.16 12.64 15.53
C ILE A 191 -9.32 11.65 14.71
N LEU A 192 -8.05 11.96 14.44
CA LEU A 192 -7.15 11.05 13.73
C LEU A 192 -6.97 9.73 14.50
N TYR A 193 -6.71 9.79 15.80
CA TYR A 193 -6.49 8.59 16.60
C TYR A 193 -7.74 7.75 16.82
N GLU A 194 -8.91 8.39 16.94
CA GLU A 194 -10.18 7.69 17.21
C GLU A 194 -10.87 7.19 15.93
N GLU A 195 -10.90 8.02 14.89
CA GLU A 195 -11.69 7.78 13.68
C GLU A 195 -10.84 7.53 12.42
N ALA A 196 -9.51 7.65 12.52
CA ALA A 196 -8.59 7.58 11.37
C ALA A 196 -8.83 8.67 10.31
N ILE A 197 -9.38 9.82 10.73
CA ILE A 197 -9.74 10.93 9.85
C ILE A 197 -8.80 12.11 10.09
N ALA A 198 -8.27 12.69 9.02
CA ALA A 198 -7.46 13.91 9.05
C ALA A 198 -8.18 15.04 8.31
N SER A 199 -8.18 16.24 8.89
CA SER A 199 -8.50 17.45 8.14
C SER A 199 -7.36 17.82 7.19
N ARG A 200 -7.65 18.68 6.21
CA ARG A 200 -6.59 19.27 5.37
C ARG A 200 -5.59 20.06 6.20
N ASP A 201 -6.05 20.87 7.15
CA ASP A 201 -5.19 21.72 7.99
C ASP A 201 -4.22 20.88 8.82
N PHE A 202 -4.69 19.74 9.33
CA PHE A 202 -3.83 18.75 9.98
C PHE A 202 -2.73 18.24 9.03
N LEU A 203 -3.08 17.85 7.80
CA LEU A 203 -2.11 17.39 6.81
C LEU A 203 -1.12 18.49 6.39
N GLU A 204 -1.58 19.74 6.25
CA GLU A 204 -0.73 20.90 5.99
C GLU A 204 0.31 21.10 7.10
N TYR A 205 -0.12 20.95 8.35
CA TYR A 205 0.77 21.07 9.50
C TYR A 205 1.77 19.91 9.57
N VAL A 206 1.34 18.67 9.35
CA VAL A 206 2.22 17.49 9.38
C VAL A 206 3.29 17.55 8.28
N TRP A 207 2.96 18.10 7.11
CA TRP A 207 3.89 18.27 5.98
C TRP A 207 4.50 19.68 5.86
N LYS A 208 4.45 20.49 6.93
CA LYS A 208 4.94 21.88 6.90
C LYS A 208 6.40 22.03 6.45
N ASP A 209 7.24 21.04 6.77
CA ASP A 209 8.67 21.04 6.42
C ASP A 209 8.94 20.58 4.98
N ASP A 210 7.95 19.98 4.30
CA ASP A 210 8.07 19.38 2.97
C ASP A 210 7.71 20.36 1.83
N HIS A 211 8.03 21.63 2.01
CA HIS A 211 7.98 22.68 0.98
C HIS A 211 6.62 22.89 0.27
N LYS A 212 5.50 22.65 0.95
CA LYS A 212 4.13 22.97 0.48
C LYS A 212 3.59 22.10 -0.65
N GLU A 213 4.17 20.92 -0.89
CA GLU A 213 3.67 19.95 -1.88
C GLU A 213 2.46 19.14 -1.36
N ILE A 214 1.58 19.75 -0.56
CA ILE A 214 0.43 19.06 0.02
C ILE A 214 -0.46 18.46 -1.06
N ASP A 215 -0.73 19.19 -2.14
CA ASP A 215 -1.61 18.71 -3.20
C ASP A 215 -0.98 17.51 -3.92
N PHE A 216 0.35 17.47 -4.06
CA PHE A 216 1.05 16.30 -4.57
C PHE A 216 0.87 15.10 -3.63
N PHE A 217 1.08 15.26 -2.32
CA PHE A 217 0.94 14.15 -1.38
C PHE A 217 -0.50 13.63 -1.28
N ILE A 218 -1.49 14.53 -1.20
CA ILE A 218 -2.91 14.15 -1.19
C ILE A 218 -3.24 13.40 -2.48
N GLU A 219 -2.86 13.93 -3.64
CA GLU A 219 -3.19 13.29 -4.91
C GLU A 219 -2.47 11.93 -5.07
N LEU A 220 -1.24 11.82 -4.58
CA LEU A 220 -0.50 10.57 -4.55
C LEU A 220 -1.20 9.53 -3.66
N MET A 221 -1.54 9.91 -2.42
CA MET A 221 -2.19 9.02 -1.47
C MET A 221 -3.59 8.61 -1.93
N LYS A 222 -4.34 9.52 -2.59
CA LYS A 222 -5.60 9.20 -3.26
C LYS A 222 -5.40 8.19 -4.37
N ARG A 223 -4.43 8.40 -5.27
CA ARG A 223 -4.19 7.51 -6.41
C ARG A 223 -3.74 6.12 -5.99
N THR A 224 -2.98 6.03 -4.90
CA THR A 224 -2.48 4.78 -4.30
C THR A 224 -3.46 4.16 -3.29
N MET A 225 -4.64 4.77 -3.11
CA MET A 225 -5.72 4.34 -2.21
C MET A 225 -5.29 4.23 -0.74
N LEU A 226 -4.29 5.02 -0.33
CA LEU A 226 -3.86 5.15 1.06
C LEU A 226 -4.76 6.11 1.85
N LEU A 227 -5.54 6.94 1.14
CA LEU A 227 -6.44 7.92 1.69
C LEU A 227 -7.62 8.16 0.74
N SER A 228 -8.79 8.50 1.28
CA SER A 228 -9.97 8.91 0.50
C SER A 228 -10.56 10.18 1.08
N GLU A 229 -11.16 11.03 0.23
CA GLU A 229 -12.01 12.13 0.71
C GLU A 229 -13.15 11.58 1.56
N TYR A 230 -13.45 12.25 2.66
CA TYR A 230 -14.44 11.83 3.64
C TYR A 230 -15.43 12.97 3.90
N LYS A 231 -16.62 12.89 3.30
CA LYS A 231 -17.61 13.98 3.33
C LYS A 231 -18.71 13.84 4.39
N TRP A 232 -18.58 12.91 5.35
CA TRP A 232 -19.59 12.71 6.41
C TRP A 232 -19.49 13.67 7.61
N ILE A 233 -18.39 14.43 7.70
CA ILE A 233 -18.14 15.41 8.77
C ILE A 233 -18.14 16.86 8.23
N ALA A 234 -18.13 17.04 6.90
CA ALA A 234 -17.96 18.35 6.29
C ALA A 234 -19.23 19.20 6.41
N SER A 235 -19.28 20.06 7.44
CA SER A 235 -20.35 21.08 7.62
C SER A 235 -20.00 22.45 7.01
N SER A 236 -18.78 22.64 6.48
CA SER A 236 -18.24 23.99 6.24
C SER A 236 -17.13 24.07 5.18
N GLY A 237 -17.25 23.46 4.00
CA GLY A 237 -16.26 23.62 2.91
C GLY A 237 -14.84 23.08 3.19
N GLU A 238 -14.55 22.71 4.44
CA GLU A 238 -13.36 22.01 4.89
C GLU A 238 -13.30 20.60 4.30
N LYS A 239 -12.09 20.17 3.97
CA LYS A 239 -11.83 18.85 3.41
C LYS A 239 -11.30 17.93 4.50
N TYR A 240 -11.98 16.80 4.66
CA TYR A 240 -11.56 15.72 5.55
C TYR A 240 -11.22 14.50 4.72
N TYR A 241 -10.36 13.67 5.28
CA TYR A 241 -9.80 12.52 4.61
C TYR A 241 -9.71 11.34 5.57
N ILE A 242 -10.20 10.17 5.16
CA ILE A 242 -10.03 8.92 5.90
C ILE A 242 -8.70 8.27 5.49
N ILE A 243 -7.95 7.75 6.45
CA ILE A 243 -6.68 7.04 6.27
C ILE A 243 -6.85 5.61 6.83
N PRO A 244 -7.35 4.65 6.04
CA PRO A 244 -7.84 3.38 6.61
C PRO A 244 -6.77 2.51 7.28
N SER A 245 -5.48 2.76 7.04
CA SER A 245 -4.39 2.07 7.75
C SER A 245 -4.27 2.45 9.22
N LEU A 246 -4.90 3.56 9.65
CA LEU A 246 -4.93 4.00 11.04
C LEU A 246 -6.18 3.52 11.79
N LEU A 247 -7.10 2.80 11.13
CA LEU A 247 -8.33 2.32 11.75
C LEU A 247 -8.02 1.41 12.95
N SER A 248 -8.73 1.64 14.05
CA SER A 248 -8.50 0.92 15.30
C SER A 248 -9.00 -0.53 15.24
N ARG A 249 -8.43 -1.38 16.10
CA ARG A 249 -8.84 -2.80 16.28
C ARG A 249 -10.07 -3.00 17.17
N ARG A 250 -10.75 -1.95 17.64
CA ARG A 250 -11.86 -2.08 18.61
C ARG A 250 -13.06 -2.79 17.97
N TYR A 251 -12.99 -4.12 17.87
CA TYR A 251 -13.86 -4.93 17.04
C TYR A 251 -14.84 -5.81 17.84
N GLU A 252 -14.71 -5.96 19.16
CA GLU A 252 -15.23 -7.20 19.76
C GLU A 252 -16.70 -7.21 20.19
N ASP A 253 -17.32 -6.08 20.55
CA ASP A 253 -18.70 -6.09 21.08
C ASP A 253 -19.75 -5.56 20.08
N ASP A 254 -19.48 -4.45 19.39
CA ASP A 254 -20.46 -3.83 18.49
C ASP A 254 -20.71 -4.66 17.23
N VAL A 255 -19.68 -5.30 16.66
CA VAL A 255 -19.79 -6.01 15.38
C VAL A 255 -20.45 -7.39 15.51
N LYS A 256 -20.17 -8.14 16.59
CA LYS A 256 -20.87 -9.41 16.86
C LYS A 256 -22.38 -9.18 16.98
N THR A 257 -22.75 -8.12 17.69
CA THR A 257 -24.15 -7.72 17.84
C THR A 257 -24.79 -7.33 16.49
N LEU A 258 -24.08 -6.60 15.62
CA LEU A 258 -24.57 -6.19 14.30
C LEU A 258 -24.69 -7.35 13.29
N THR A 259 -23.82 -8.35 13.38
CA THR A 259 -23.80 -9.52 12.48
C THR A 259 -24.76 -10.62 12.92
N GLU A 260 -25.06 -10.74 14.22
CA GLU A 260 -26.00 -11.75 14.75
C GLU A 260 -27.47 -11.33 14.67
N GLN A 261 -27.77 -10.03 14.59
CA GLN A 261 -29.15 -9.52 14.57
C GLN A 261 -29.87 -9.66 13.23
N ARG A 262 -29.17 -9.93 12.12
CA ARG A 262 -29.76 -10.11 10.78
C ARG A 262 -29.13 -11.30 10.06
N ARG A 263 -29.95 -12.16 9.43
CA ARG A 263 -29.46 -13.20 8.52
C ARG A 263 -29.03 -12.54 7.21
N LEU A 264 -27.74 -12.25 7.09
CA LEU A 264 -27.12 -11.73 5.86
C LEU A 264 -26.55 -12.88 5.03
N LEU A 265 -26.57 -12.74 3.71
CA LEU A 265 -25.89 -13.64 2.79
C LEU A 265 -24.40 -13.35 2.74
N ARG A 266 -23.59 -14.40 2.83
CA ARG A 266 -22.13 -14.32 2.75
C ARG A 266 -21.64 -14.48 1.31
N CYS A 267 -20.79 -13.57 0.87
CA CYS A 267 -20.05 -13.65 -0.37
C CYS A 267 -18.54 -13.62 -0.03
N VAL A 268 -17.82 -14.69 -0.31
CA VAL A 268 -16.43 -14.88 0.10
C VAL A 268 -15.51 -14.70 -1.10
N PHE A 269 -14.56 -13.79 -0.96
CA PHE A 269 -13.41 -13.64 -1.86
C PHE A 269 -12.23 -14.39 -1.22
N ASP A 270 -11.89 -15.53 -1.79
CA ASP A 270 -10.93 -16.48 -1.24
C ASP A 270 -9.58 -16.35 -1.97
N PHE A 271 -8.56 -15.91 -1.25
CA PHE A 271 -7.20 -15.71 -1.76
C PHE A 271 -6.25 -16.85 -1.40
N THR A 272 -6.73 -17.97 -0.85
CA THR A 272 -5.89 -19.11 -0.43
C THR A 272 -5.06 -19.71 -1.57
N SER A 273 -5.50 -19.57 -2.82
CA SER A 273 -4.74 -19.97 -4.01
C SER A 273 -3.52 -19.10 -4.32
N SER A 274 -3.46 -17.91 -3.72
CA SER A 274 -2.33 -16.99 -3.79
C SER A 274 -1.98 -16.54 -2.37
N PHE A 275 -2.36 -15.32 -2.00
CA PHE A 275 -2.38 -14.79 -0.64
C PHE A 275 -3.24 -13.52 -0.65
N LEU A 276 -3.75 -13.10 0.51
CA LEU A 276 -4.40 -11.81 0.73
C LEU A 276 -3.34 -10.80 1.20
N PRO A 277 -2.88 -9.86 0.34
CA PRO A 277 -1.89 -8.88 0.74
C PRO A 277 -2.40 -7.93 1.81
N SER A 278 -1.53 -7.56 2.74
CA SER A 278 -1.78 -6.48 3.68
C SER A 278 -2.13 -5.18 2.94
N GLY A 279 -3.25 -4.55 3.31
CA GLY A 279 -3.68 -3.31 2.68
C GLY A 279 -4.74 -3.48 1.59
N VAL A 280 -5.08 -4.69 1.14
CA VAL A 280 -6.17 -4.88 0.17
C VAL A 280 -7.49 -4.43 0.78
N PHE A 281 -7.80 -4.87 2.00
CA PHE A 281 -9.00 -4.46 2.72
C PHE A 281 -9.13 -2.93 2.84
N GLN A 282 -8.07 -2.28 3.35
CA GLN A 282 -8.01 -0.82 3.53
C GLN A 282 -8.25 -0.06 2.22
N ARG A 283 -7.67 -0.56 1.11
CA ARG A 283 -7.85 0.06 -0.21
C ARG A 283 -9.24 -0.20 -0.80
N VAL A 284 -9.86 -1.34 -0.54
CA VAL A 284 -11.27 -1.58 -0.89
C VAL A 284 -12.18 -0.63 -0.12
N LEU A 285 -11.91 -0.37 1.17
CA LEU A 285 -12.63 0.65 1.94
C LEU A 285 -12.49 2.05 1.30
N CYS A 286 -11.28 2.48 0.94
CA CYS A 286 -11.08 3.74 0.19
C CYS A 286 -11.93 3.81 -1.07
N LEU A 287 -11.97 2.74 -1.87
CA LEU A 287 -12.75 2.67 -3.10
C LEU A 287 -14.26 2.74 -2.85
N LEU A 288 -14.75 2.08 -1.79
CA LEU A 288 -16.17 2.15 -1.39
C LEU A 288 -16.57 3.56 -0.93
N ILE A 289 -15.73 4.18 -0.11
CA ILE A 289 -15.94 5.55 0.40
C ILE A 289 -15.91 6.56 -0.76
N THR A 290 -14.97 6.40 -1.70
CA THR A 290 -14.89 7.21 -2.92
C THR A 290 -16.12 7.00 -3.81
N TYR A 291 -16.58 5.75 -3.98
CA TYR A 291 -17.76 5.42 -4.77
C TYR A 291 -19.01 6.12 -4.20
N ASP A 292 -19.23 6.01 -2.88
CA ASP A 292 -20.34 6.69 -2.21
C ASP A 292 -20.24 8.21 -2.36
N THR A 293 -19.06 8.78 -2.09
CA THR A 293 -18.82 10.23 -2.18
C THR A 293 -19.10 10.77 -3.58
N ASN A 294 -18.67 10.07 -4.64
CA ASN A 294 -18.92 10.47 -6.01
C ASN A 294 -20.41 10.39 -6.40
N ASN A 295 -21.12 9.38 -5.88
CA ASN A 295 -22.56 9.26 -6.09
C ASN A 295 -23.34 10.38 -5.41
N ARG A 296 -22.88 10.86 -4.23
CA ARG A 296 -23.44 12.04 -3.57
C ARG A 296 -23.32 13.29 -4.43
N CYS A 297 -22.11 13.60 -4.90
CA CYS A 297 -21.86 14.79 -5.72
C CYS A 297 -22.71 14.82 -6.99
N LYS A 298 -22.86 13.67 -7.67
CA LYS A 298 -23.73 13.58 -8.86
C LYS A 298 -25.20 13.86 -8.55
N LYS A 299 -25.71 13.41 -7.39
CA LYS A 299 -27.11 13.65 -6.97
C LYS A 299 -27.33 15.12 -6.62
N GLU A 300 -26.39 15.74 -5.92
CA GLU A 300 -26.39 17.18 -5.59
C GLU A 300 -26.36 18.05 -6.86
N GLU A 301 -25.46 17.77 -7.80
CA GLU A 301 -25.35 18.49 -9.08
C GLU A 301 -26.61 18.36 -9.96
N ALA A 302 -27.32 17.22 -9.88
CA ALA A 302 -28.54 16.96 -10.62
C ALA A 302 -29.80 17.63 -10.03
N GLY A 303 -29.66 18.42 -8.96
CA GLY A 303 -30.78 19.14 -8.35
C GLY A 303 -31.79 18.27 -7.60
N PHE A 304 -31.47 16.98 -7.40
CA PHE A 304 -32.11 16.21 -6.34
C PHE A 304 -31.57 16.80 -5.05
N GLY A 305 -32.35 17.70 -4.43
CA GLY A 305 -31.93 18.45 -3.24
C GLY A 305 -31.33 17.51 -2.18
N SER A 306 -30.52 18.07 -1.30
CA SER A 306 -30.08 17.39 -0.08
C SER A 306 -31.32 17.07 0.76
N ASN A 307 -32.07 16.03 0.38
CA ASN A 307 -32.85 15.32 1.35
C ASN A 307 -31.80 14.79 2.30
N ASP A 308 -31.67 15.53 3.39
CA ASP A 308 -30.97 15.27 4.64
C ASP A 308 -31.55 13.99 5.28
N VAL A 309 -31.71 12.94 4.48
CA VAL A 309 -31.83 11.58 4.96
C VAL A 309 -30.52 11.40 5.67
N LYS A 310 -30.58 11.45 7.00
CA LYS A 310 -29.50 11.21 7.94
C LYS A 310 -28.94 9.81 7.71
N ARG A 311 -28.22 9.62 6.60
CA ARG A 311 -27.53 8.37 6.29
C ARG A 311 -26.46 8.19 7.34
N LYS A 312 -26.37 6.99 7.87
CA LYS A 312 -25.50 6.71 9.00
C LYS A 312 -24.04 6.86 8.57
N ARG A 313 -23.20 7.36 9.47
CA ARG A 313 -21.75 7.35 9.26
C ARG A 313 -21.30 5.90 9.07
N PRO A 314 -20.34 5.63 8.17
CA PRO A 314 -19.79 4.28 8.04
C PRO A 314 -19.12 3.89 9.36
N VAL A 315 -19.27 2.62 9.74
CA VAL A 315 -18.59 2.06 10.90
C VAL A 315 -17.39 1.30 10.38
N LEU A 316 -16.19 1.79 10.70
CA LEU A 316 -14.93 1.33 10.12
C LEU A 316 -13.95 0.94 11.24
N TYR A 317 -13.30 -0.22 11.08
CA TYR A 317 -12.26 -0.77 11.94
C TYR A 317 -11.16 -1.41 11.08
N GLU A 318 -10.03 -1.80 11.68
CA GLU A 318 -8.85 -2.33 10.94
C GLU A 318 -9.22 -3.48 9.97
N ASN A 319 -10.16 -4.34 10.36
CA ASN A 319 -10.58 -5.53 9.61
C ASN A 319 -12.07 -5.56 9.29
N PHE A 320 -12.83 -4.50 9.58
CA PHE A 320 -14.28 -4.47 9.36
C PHE A 320 -14.76 -3.12 8.83
N GLY A 321 -15.71 -3.14 7.91
CA GLY A 321 -16.36 -1.94 7.40
C GLY A 321 -17.83 -2.17 7.13
N LEU A 322 -18.67 -1.28 7.64
CA LEU A 322 -20.11 -1.21 7.39
C LEU A 322 -20.40 0.13 6.74
N ILE A 323 -20.86 0.10 5.49
CA ILE A 323 -21.11 1.30 4.67
C ILE A 323 -22.49 1.21 4.04
N GLU A 324 -23.32 2.20 4.30
CA GLU A 324 -24.64 2.38 3.67
C GLU A 324 -24.45 3.23 2.40
N LEU A 325 -24.50 2.59 1.22
CA LEU A 325 -24.27 3.25 -0.08
C LEU A 325 -25.54 3.94 -0.60
N GLU A 326 -26.69 3.29 -0.45
CA GLU A 326 -28.01 3.83 -0.80
C GLU A 326 -29.04 3.48 0.28
N GLU A 327 -30.24 4.08 0.19
CA GLU A 327 -31.36 3.64 1.04
C GLU A 327 -31.57 2.14 0.80
N ASP A 328 -31.57 1.37 1.88
CA ASP A 328 -31.64 -0.10 1.88
C ASP A 328 -30.48 -0.84 1.19
N PHE A 329 -29.37 -0.16 0.84
CA PHE A 329 -28.19 -0.82 0.28
C PHE A 329 -26.97 -0.68 1.19
N THR A 330 -26.82 -1.65 2.07
CA THR A 330 -25.72 -1.73 3.04
C THR A 330 -24.72 -2.80 2.66
N ILE A 331 -23.43 -2.45 2.72
CA ILE A 331 -22.31 -3.37 2.54
C ILE A 331 -21.60 -3.54 3.87
N GLN A 332 -21.43 -4.80 4.27
CA GLN A 332 -20.57 -5.21 5.37
C GLN A 332 -19.39 -5.98 4.81
N LEU A 333 -18.18 -5.61 5.19
CA LEU A 333 -16.95 -6.21 4.71
C LEU A 333 -16.08 -6.60 5.90
N LEU A 334 -15.60 -7.85 5.90
CA LEU A 334 -14.76 -8.40 6.95
C LEU A 334 -13.51 -9.03 6.34
N GLU A 335 -12.35 -8.60 6.80
CA GLU A 335 -11.06 -9.23 6.50
C GLU A 335 -10.73 -10.29 7.54
N ASP A 336 -10.48 -11.52 7.08
CA ASP A 336 -9.88 -12.58 7.88
C ASP A 336 -8.50 -12.91 7.29
N LYS A 337 -7.47 -12.35 7.94
CA LYS A 337 -6.07 -12.54 7.55
C LYS A 337 -5.59 -13.97 7.76
N GLU A 338 -6.14 -14.71 8.74
CA GLU A 338 -5.71 -16.08 9.01
C GLU A 338 -6.21 -17.03 7.92
N SER A 339 -7.49 -16.89 7.54
CA SER A 339 -8.07 -17.71 6.47
C SER A 339 -7.83 -17.15 5.06
N GLN A 340 -7.14 -16.01 4.93
CA GLN A 340 -6.83 -15.34 3.66
C GLN A 340 -8.11 -15.00 2.85
N LYS A 341 -9.14 -14.52 3.56
CA LYS A 341 -10.47 -14.28 3.00
C LYS A 341 -10.95 -12.86 3.27
N LEU A 342 -11.68 -12.34 2.28
CA LEU A 342 -12.47 -11.14 2.42
C LEU A 342 -13.95 -11.53 2.29
N THR A 343 -14.72 -11.35 3.35
CA THR A 343 -16.14 -11.73 3.39
C THR A 343 -17.01 -10.49 3.28
N LEU A 344 -17.83 -10.46 2.25
CA LEU A 344 -18.89 -9.48 2.05
C LEU A 344 -20.20 -10.06 2.61
N PHE A 345 -20.90 -9.31 3.44
CA PHE A 345 -22.25 -9.63 3.89
C PHE A 345 -23.24 -8.64 3.30
N VAL A 346 -24.35 -9.17 2.78
CA VAL A 346 -25.42 -8.41 2.11
C VAL A 346 -26.79 -8.95 2.51
N GLU A 347 -27.84 -8.16 2.34
CA GLU A 347 -29.18 -8.52 2.86
C GLU A 347 -29.83 -9.68 2.11
N ASP A 348 -29.72 -9.71 0.79
CA ASP A 348 -30.37 -10.70 -0.07
C ASP A 348 -29.60 -10.93 -1.39
N SER A 349 -30.17 -11.80 -2.24
CA SER A 349 -29.59 -12.19 -3.52
C SER A 349 -29.48 -11.04 -4.53
N ASP A 350 -30.39 -10.07 -4.49
CA ASP A 350 -30.38 -8.93 -5.41
C ASP A 350 -29.25 -7.97 -5.01
N HIS A 351 -29.06 -7.77 -3.71
CA HIS A 351 -27.91 -7.05 -3.17
C HIS A 351 -26.60 -7.78 -3.46
N ALA A 352 -26.56 -9.11 -3.35
CA ALA A 352 -25.39 -9.91 -3.74
C ALA A 352 -25.04 -9.73 -5.23
N ALA A 353 -26.04 -9.78 -6.12
CA ALA A 353 -25.87 -9.62 -7.56
C ALA A 353 -25.30 -8.24 -7.95
N LYS A 354 -25.55 -7.20 -7.14
CA LYS A 354 -24.98 -5.85 -7.32
C LYS A 354 -23.60 -5.71 -6.68
N SER A 355 -23.44 -6.15 -5.43
CA SER A 355 -22.24 -5.93 -4.63
C SER A 355 -21.05 -6.78 -5.07
N VAL A 356 -21.28 -8.05 -5.43
CA VAL A 356 -20.17 -8.96 -5.79
C VAL A 356 -19.41 -8.45 -7.02
N PRO A 357 -20.05 -8.11 -8.17
CA PRO A 357 -19.33 -7.55 -9.32
C PRO A 357 -18.62 -6.22 -9.01
N MET A 358 -19.20 -5.39 -8.15
CA MET A 358 -18.60 -4.13 -7.72
C MET A 358 -17.30 -4.36 -6.95
N ILE A 359 -17.33 -5.19 -5.91
CA ILE A 359 -16.14 -5.53 -5.11
C ILE A 359 -15.10 -6.27 -5.97
N GLN A 360 -15.52 -7.19 -6.85
CA GLN A 360 -14.62 -7.83 -7.82
C GLN A 360 -13.91 -6.80 -8.70
N THR A 361 -14.62 -5.79 -9.18
CA THR A 361 -14.04 -4.72 -10.01
C THR A 361 -13.05 -3.87 -9.22
N MET A 362 -13.37 -3.55 -7.96
CA MET A 362 -12.47 -2.84 -7.06
C MET A 362 -11.18 -3.64 -6.82
N ILE A 363 -11.28 -4.93 -6.49
CA ILE A 363 -10.10 -5.80 -6.28
C ILE A 363 -9.27 -5.92 -7.57
N ARG A 364 -9.92 -6.09 -8.74
CA ARG A 364 -9.21 -6.08 -10.04
C ARG A 364 -8.44 -4.79 -10.26
N LYS A 365 -9.08 -3.64 -10.00
CA LYS A 365 -8.41 -2.33 -10.13
C LYS A 365 -7.19 -2.25 -9.22
N LEU A 366 -7.28 -2.71 -7.97
CA LEU A 366 -6.13 -2.75 -7.05
C LEU A 366 -5.01 -3.65 -7.57
N ASN A 367 -5.37 -4.81 -8.14
CA ASN A 367 -4.42 -5.77 -8.69
C ASN A 367 -3.57 -5.17 -9.81
N TYR A 368 -4.21 -4.42 -10.73
CA TYR A 368 -3.54 -3.78 -11.87
C TYR A 368 -2.85 -2.46 -11.50
N ASP A 369 -3.55 -1.54 -10.84
CA ASP A 369 -3.09 -0.15 -10.68
C ASP A 369 -2.08 0.02 -9.54
N VAL A 370 -2.14 -0.82 -8.51
CA VAL A 370 -1.43 -0.56 -7.24
C VAL A 370 -0.49 -1.69 -6.85
N MET A 371 -0.98 -2.93 -6.91
CA MET A 371 -0.22 -4.07 -6.40
C MET A 371 0.77 -4.62 -7.42
N ASN A 372 0.55 -4.34 -8.72
CA ASN A 372 1.26 -4.94 -9.85
C ASN A 372 1.47 -6.45 -9.65
N ALA A 373 0.46 -7.09 -9.07
CA ALA A 373 0.52 -8.46 -8.64
C ALA A 373 -0.37 -9.30 -9.57
N SER A 374 -0.01 -10.56 -9.77
CA SER A 374 -0.91 -11.53 -10.41
C SER A 374 -1.80 -12.17 -9.34
N LEU A 375 -2.49 -11.37 -8.51
CA LEU A 375 -3.36 -11.93 -7.46
C LEU A 375 -4.49 -12.72 -8.11
N THR A 376 -4.71 -13.92 -7.58
CA THR A 376 -5.81 -14.80 -7.98
C THR A 376 -6.69 -15.07 -6.78
N TRP A 377 -7.99 -14.98 -6.99
CA TRP A 377 -8.98 -15.29 -5.97
C TRP A 377 -10.16 -16.05 -6.58
N ASN A 378 -10.82 -16.82 -5.73
CA ASN A 378 -12.11 -17.41 -6.04
C ASN A 378 -13.20 -16.59 -5.39
N VAL A 379 -14.37 -16.56 -5.99
CA VAL A 379 -15.55 -15.97 -5.36
C VAL A 379 -16.52 -17.09 -5.07
N PHE A 380 -17.12 -17.06 -3.89
CA PHE A 380 -18.17 -17.97 -3.48
C PHE A 380 -19.34 -17.16 -2.94
N VAL A 381 -20.56 -17.53 -3.27
CA VAL A 381 -21.79 -16.91 -2.80
C VAL A 381 -22.59 -17.94 -2.04
N GLU A 382 -23.07 -17.57 -0.86
CA GLU A 382 -23.93 -18.41 -0.04
C GLU A 382 -25.27 -18.63 -0.73
N ASN A 383 -25.66 -19.91 -0.85
CA ASN A 383 -26.98 -20.27 -1.28
C ASN A 383 -27.97 -19.90 -0.17
N PRO A 384 -28.97 -19.02 -0.43
CA PRO A 384 -29.89 -18.55 0.59
C PRO A 384 -30.72 -19.66 1.24
N VAL A 385 -30.93 -20.78 0.51
CA VAL A 385 -31.74 -21.93 0.93
C VAL A 385 -30.92 -22.93 1.74
N THR A 386 -29.76 -23.36 1.22
CA THR A 386 -28.96 -24.41 1.87
C THR A 386 -27.92 -23.87 2.86
N GLY A 387 -27.53 -22.60 2.73
CA GLY A 387 -26.42 -22.00 3.49
C GLY A 387 -25.03 -22.40 2.99
N ASP A 388 -24.95 -23.20 1.93
CA ASP A 388 -23.68 -23.64 1.36
C ASP A 388 -23.06 -22.56 0.48
N LEU A 389 -21.73 -22.44 0.52
CA LEU A 389 -20.98 -21.57 -0.37
C LEU A 389 -20.83 -22.22 -1.75
N VAL A 390 -21.37 -21.57 -2.77
CA VAL A 390 -21.30 -22.01 -4.18
C VAL A 390 -20.39 -21.08 -4.95
N ARG A 391 -19.49 -21.63 -5.76
CA ARG A 391 -18.51 -20.86 -6.54
C ARG A 391 -19.14 -20.11 -7.71
#